data_AF-A0A2S8RA10-F1
#
_entry.id   AF-A0A2S8RA10-F1
#
_cell.length_a   1.000
_cell.length_b   1.000
_cell.length_c   1.000
_cell.angle_alpha   90.00
_cell.angle_beta   90.00
_cell.angle_gamma   90.00
#
_symmetry.space_group_name_H-M   'P 1'
#
loop_
_entity.id
_entity.type
_entity.pdbx_description
1 polymer ?
#
loop_
_entity_poly.entity_id
_entity_poly.type
_entity_poly.pdbx_seq_one_letter_code
_entity_poly.pdbx_strand_id
1 'polypeptide(L)'
;MSIRKFTIKNKLSVIERCGYNNVAHFILDSKCWMENYYRPLLEKAVDFLKKYNYASEAKKFIEEFIIEADMYDRFKDYYSYVFYIAEKR
;
A
#
# COMPACT_ATOMS: atom_id res chain seq x y z
N MET A 1 -12.78 -10.17 20.93
CA MET A 1 -11.43 -10.05 20.34
C MET A 1 -11.58 -10.09 18.82
N SER A 2 -11.65 -8.92 18.17
CA SER A 2 -11.91 -8.83 16.73
C SER A 2 -10.66 -9.28 15.98
N ILE A 3 -10.69 -10.48 15.40
CA ILE A 3 -9.59 -11.00 14.58
C ILE A 3 -9.44 -10.06 13.39
N ARG A 4 -8.31 -9.37 13.34
CA ARG A 4 -7.87 -8.56 12.20
C ARG A 4 -7.82 -9.44 10.94
N LYS A 5 -8.91 -9.39 10.16
CA LYS A 5 -9.14 -10.15 8.91
C LYS A 5 -8.34 -9.56 7.74
N PHE A 6 -7.02 -9.72 7.76
CA PHE A 6 -6.13 -9.12 6.74
C PHE A 6 -5.67 -10.07 5.63
N THR A 7 -5.86 -11.38 5.77
CA THR A 7 -5.53 -12.34 4.71
C THR A 7 -6.55 -12.30 3.57
N ILE A 8 -6.12 -12.69 2.37
CA ILE A 8 -6.97 -12.77 1.17
C ILE A 8 -8.23 -13.60 1.44
N LYS A 9 -8.07 -14.79 2.03
CA LYS A 9 -9.19 -15.68 2.40
C LYS A 9 -10.23 -14.96 3.28
N ASN A 10 -9.76 -14.19 4.26
CA ASN A 10 -10.65 -13.47 5.15
C ASN A 10 -11.37 -12.32 4.46
N LYS A 11 -10.73 -11.64 3.50
CA LYS A 11 -11.34 -10.59 2.67
C LYS A 11 -12.39 -11.15 1.71
N LEU A 12 -12.13 -12.28 1.05
CA LEU A 12 -13.11 -12.98 0.21
C LEU A 12 -14.37 -13.37 1.02
N SER A 13 -14.19 -13.82 2.26
CA SER A 13 -15.32 -14.10 3.16
C SER A 13 -16.10 -12.84 3.58
N VAL A 14 -15.48 -11.65 3.59
CA VAL A 14 -16.21 -10.38 3.79
C VAL A 14 -17.04 -10.06 2.55
N ILE A 15 -16.46 -10.15 1.35
CA ILE A 15 -17.14 -9.88 0.08
C ILE A 15 -18.41 -10.73 -0.06
N GLU A 16 -18.31 -12.03 0.23
CA GLU A 16 -19.45 -12.94 0.21
C GLU A 16 -20.54 -12.56 1.22
N ARG A 17 -20.17 -12.28 2.48
CA ARG A 17 -21.14 -11.85 3.51
C ARG A 17 -21.83 -10.53 3.18
N CYS A 18 -21.20 -9.70 2.37
CA CYS A 18 -21.79 -8.46 1.88
C CYS A 18 -22.76 -8.67 0.71
N GLY A 19 -23.02 -9.91 0.28
CA GLY A 19 -23.96 -10.21 -0.80
C GLY A 19 -23.36 -10.06 -2.20
N TYR A 20 -22.04 -10.25 -2.34
CA TYR A 20 -21.37 -10.22 -3.64
C TYR A 20 -20.84 -11.61 -4.03
N ASN A 21 -20.76 -11.86 -5.33
CA ASN A 21 -20.04 -12.98 -5.91
C ASN A 21 -18.56 -12.62 -6.06
N ASN A 22 -17.67 -13.56 -5.69
CA ASN A 22 -16.23 -13.41 -5.90
C ASN A 22 -15.90 -13.70 -7.36
N VAL A 23 -15.64 -12.66 -8.17
CA VAL A 23 -15.34 -12.83 -9.61
C VAL A 23 -13.85 -13.12 -9.81
N ALA A 24 -12.98 -12.29 -9.24
CA ALA A 24 -11.53 -12.47 -9.30
C ALA A 24 -10.82 -11.72 -8.19
N HIS A 25 -9.57 -12.10 -7.91
CA HIS A 25 -8.65 -11.30 -7.12
C HIS A 25 -7.21 -11.55 -7.56
N PHE A 26 -6.35 -10.56 -7.43
CA PHE A 26 -4.93 -10.69 -7.73
C PHE A 26 -4.11 -9.73 -6.87
N ILE A 27 -2.89 -10.17 -6.53
CA ILE A 27 -1.92 -9.36 -5.80
C ILE A 27 -1.30 -8.37 -6.78
N LEU A 28 -1.15 -7.10 -6.39
CA LEU A 28 -0.41 -6.13 -7.20
C LEU A 28 1.08 -6.49 -7.20
N ASP A 29 1.68 -6.41 -8.39
CA ASP A 29 3.10 -6.61 -8.61
C ASP A 29 3.92 -5.59 -7.80
N SER A 30 5.08 -6.02 -7.28
CA SER A 30 6.02 -5.16 -6.56
C SER A 30 6.39 -3.87 -7.31
N LYS A 31 6.39 -3.88 -8.65
CA LYS A 31 6.64 -2.66 -9.46
C LYS A 31 5.57 -1.58 -9.25
N CYS A 32 4.33 -1.95 -8.92
CA CYS A 32 3.28 -0.99 -8.59
C CYS A 32 3.64 -0.15 -7.36
N TRP A 33 4.45 -0.70 -6.45
CA TRP A 33 4.96 0.01 -5.29
C TRP A 33 6.31 0.66 -5.56
N MET A 34 7.31 -0.11 -5.95
CA MET A 34 8.68 0.41 -6.05
C MET A 34 8.83 1.41 -7.19
N GLU A 35 8.39 1.04 -8.39
CA GLU A 35 8.61 1.85 -9.58
C GLU A 35 7.58 2.96 -9.77
N ASN A 36 6.33 2.69 -9.36
CA ASN A 36 5.19 3.57 -9.66
C ASN A 36 4.72 4.40 -8.45
N TYR A 37 5.15 4.07 -7.23
CA TYR A 37 4.76 4.80 -6.02
C TYR A 37 5.96 5.41 -5.26
N TYR A 38 6.85 4.60 -4.69
CA TYR A 38 7.93 5.09 -3.84
C TYR A 38 9.01 5.84 -4.63
N ARG A 39 9.50 5.30 -5.76
CA ARG A 39 10.54 5.99 -6.56
C ARG A 39 10.09 7.40 -7.00
N PRO A 40 8.91 7.60 -7.63
CA PRO A 40 8.47 8.94 -8.01
C PRO A 40 8.28 9.89 -6.83
N LEU A 41 7.93 9.38 -5.64
CA LEU A 41 7.78 10.16 -4.43
C LEU A 41 9.15 10.63 -3.92
N LEU A 42 10.12 9.73 -3.84
CA LEU A 42 11.49 10.01 -3.36
C LEU A 42 12.26 10.92 -4.31
N GLU A 43 12.08 10.79 -5.63
CA GLU A 43 12.66 11.71 -6.62
C GLU A 43 12.22 13.16 -6.40
N LYS A 44 10.99 13.38 -5.89
CA LYS A 44 10.43 14.70 -5.60
C LYS A 44 10.72 15.19 -4.18
N ALA A 45 11.35 14.38 -3.34
CA ALA A 45 11.57 14.71 -1.94
C ALA A 45 12.39 15.98 -1.75
N VAL A 46 13.44 16.19 -2.57
CA VAL A 46 14.30 17.38 -2.48
C VAL A 46 13.50 18.65 -2.79
N ASP A 47 12.67 18.64 -3.83
CA ASP A 47 11.86 19.80 -4.21
C ASP A 47 10.75 20.07 -3.19
N PHE A 48 10.19 19.02 -2.60
CA PHE A 48 9.27 19.15 -1.46
C PHE A 48 9.96 19.81 -0.26
N LEU A 49 11.16 19.36 0.13
CA LEU A 49 11.90 19.94 1.25
C LEU A 49 12.24 21.41 1.01
N LYS A 50 12.67 21.77 -0.22
CA LYS A 50 12.91 23.17 -0.61
C LYS A 50 11.65 24.01 -0.47
N LYS A 51 10.49 23.52 -0.94
CA LYS A 51 9.19 24.21 -0.83
C LYS A 51 8.83 24.56 0.61
N TYR A 52 9.21 23.72 1.57
CA TYR A 52 8.97 23.93 3.00
C TYR A 52 10.20 24.45 3.75
N ASN A 53 11.16 25.06 3.04
CA ASN A 53 12.38 25.63 3.61
C ASN A 53 13.11 24.68 4.58
N TYR A 54 13.11 23.38 4.27
CA TYR A 54 13.74 22.34 5.06
C TYR A 54 13.29 22.29 6.52
N ALA A 55 12.02 22.66 6.78
CA ALA A 55 11.40 22.55 8.09
C ALA A 55 11.54 21.12 8.67
N SER A 56 11.68 21.02 9.98
CA SER A 56 11.86 19.76 10.71
C SER A 56 10.77 18.74 10.41
N GLU A 57 9.52 19.21 10.33
CA GLU A 57 8.33 18.41 10.08
C GLU A 57 8.35 17.85 8.66
N ALA A 58 8.78 18.65 7.68
CA ALA A 58 8.90 18.22 6.30
C ALA A 58 10.01 17.15 6.14
N LYS A 59 11.13 17.30 6.85
CA LYS A 59 12.20 16.29 6.88
C LYS A 59 11.69 14.97 7.47
N LYS A 60 11.06 15.03 8.64
CA LYS A 60 10.49 13.85 9.29
C LYS A 60 9.47 13.13 8.42
N PHE A 61 8.61 13.89 7.74
CA PHE A 61 7.64 13.33 6.79
C PHE A 61 8.31 12.56 5.65
N ILE A 62 9.38 13.09 5.05
CA ILE A 62 10.15 12.38 4.02
C ILE A 62 10.85 11.14 4.59
N GLU A 63 11.43 11.24 5.79
CA GLU A 63 12.06 10.09 6.47
C GLU A 63 11.06 8.95 6.69
N GLU A 64 9.81 9.25 7.03
CA GLU A 64 8.74 8.24 7.17
C GLU A 64 8.50 7.48 5.85
N PHE A 65 8.49 8.14 4.68
CA PHE A 65 8.37 7.46 3.39
C PHE A 65 9.59 6.61 3.05
N ILE A 66 10.80 7.06 3.40
CA ILE A 66 12.02 6.28 3.19
C ILE A 66 11.97 5.00 4.02
N ILE A 67 11.56 5.09 5.29
CA ILE A 67 11.39 3.95 6.19
C ILE A 67 10.32 3.00 5.65
N GLU A 68 9.20 3.52 5.15
CA GLU A 68 8.13 2.71 4.58
C GLU A 68 8.58 1.97 3.31
N ALA A 69 9.31 2.65 2.41
CA ALA A 69 9.85 2.06 1.20
C ALA A 69 10.87 0.94 1.50
N ASP A 70 11.76 1.13 2.48
CA ASP A 70 12.69 0.10 2.96
C ASP A 70 11.93 -1.10 3.55
N MET A 71 10.93 -0.82 4.39
CA MET A 71 10.10 -1.86 4.99
C MET A 71 9.38 -2.68 3.91
N TYR A 72 8.83 -2.01 2.89
CA TYR A 72 8.20 -2.71 1.79
C TYR A 72 9.21 -3.55 1.01
N ASP A 73 10.37 -3.01 0.63
CA ASP A 73 11.34 -3.77 -0.16
C ASP A 73 11.82 -5.05 0.56
N ARG A 74 12.00 -4.96 1.89
CA ARG A 74 12.44 -6.08 2.75
C ARG A 74 11.36 -7.11 3.04
N PHE A 75 10.09 -6.70 3.07
CA PHE A 75 8.99 -7.55 3.56
C PHE A 75 7.82 -7.70 2.57
N LYS A 76 7.98 -7.29 1.31
CA LYS A 76 6.97 -7.39 0.23
C LYS A 76 6.40 -8.80 0.01
N ASP A 77 7.15 -9.85 0.38
CA ASP A 77 6.68 -11.24 0.28
C ASP A 77 5.60 -11.57 1.33
N TYR A 78 5.47 -10.78 2.39
CA TYR A 78 4.53 -10.98 3.48
C TYR A 78 3.28 -10.11 3.37
N TYR A 79 3.35 -8.99 2.65
CA TYR A 79 2.22 -8.09 2.46
C TYR A 79 2.30 -7.30 1.15
N SER A 80 1.13 -7.04 0.57
CA SER A 80 0.97 -6.14 -0.58
C SER A 80 -0.49 -5.71 -0.68
N TYR A 81 -0.82 -4.94 -1.72
CA TYR A 81 -2.20 -4.68 -2.11
C TYR A 81 -2.75 -5.83 -2.95
N VAL A 82 -4.06 -6.06 -2.79
CA VAL A 82 -4.80 -7.08 -3.53
C VAL A 82 -6.02 -6.40 -4.13
N PHE A 83 -6.16 -6.51 -5.44
CA PHE A 83 -7.36 -6.08 -6.13
C PHE A 83 -8.42 -7.17 -6.01
N TYR A 84 -9.65 -6.79 -5.69
CA TYR A 84 -10.79 -7.71 -5.63
C TYR A 84 -11.85 -7.23 -6.62
N ILE A 85 -12.30 -8.13 -7.47
CA ILE A 85 -13.38 -7.89 -8.42
C ILE A 85 -14.57 -8.71 -7.94
N ALA A 86 -15.66 -8.02 -7.65
CA ALA A 86 -16.86 -8.61 -7.09
C ALA A 86 -18.10 -8.11 -7.83
N GLU A 87 -19.04 -9.01 -8.05
CA GLU A 87 -20.31 -8.73 -8.71
C GLU A 87 -21.42 -8.74 -7.66
N LYS A 88 -22.33 -7.77 -7.73
CA LYS A 88 -23.47 -7.72 -6.81
C LYS A 88 -24.41 -8.89 -7.13
N ARG A 89 -24.80 -9.66 -6.11
CA ARG A 89 -25.83 -10.69 -6.25
C ARG A 89 -27.21 -10.11 -6.52
#